data_AF-A0A951M626-F1
#
_entry.id   AF-A0A951M626-F1
#
_cell.length_a   1.000
_cell.length_b   1.000
_cell.length_c   1.000
_cell.angle_alpha   90.00
_cell.angle_beta   90.00
_cell.angle_gamma   90.00
#
_symmetry.space_group_name_H-M   'P 1'
#
loop_
_entity.id
_entity.type
_entity.pdbx_description
1 polymer ?
#
loop_
_entity_poly.entity_id
_entity_poly.type
_entity_poly.pdbx_seq_one_letter_code
_entity_poly.pdbx_strand_id
1 'polypeptide(L)'
;IILDKARWERIEIDLSGVTEEVAALARIDERLGNIAREAGERLVATRIELIGATALHRRFAADRQRLRDEVQAAAHRLHEDIWVEDVRLRTSEPTAGRKPAAAEDALDPVALLAGLEKDAGLRAEAEGLFNTITSKLPASALSGEKGLADDLDTLMSEAVALVLGRLEAEER
;
A
#
# COMPACT_ATOMS: atom_id res chain seq x y z
N ILE A 1 3.29 5.00 -39.03
CA ILE A 1 3.42 4.05 -37.90
C ILE A 1 2.13 4.18 -37.10
N ILE A 2 1.34 3.12 -36.99
CA ILE A 2 0.15 3.13 -36.13
C ILE A 2 0.64 2.71 -34.73
N LEU A 3 0.93 3.69 -33.87
CA LEU A 3 1.14 3.45 -32.43
C LEU A 3 -0.24 3.37 -31.78
N ASP A 4 -0.88 2.21 -31.84
CA ASP A 4 -2.06 1.97 -31.03
C ASP A 4 -2.19 0.47 -30.81
N LYS A 5 -1.96 0.00 -29.58
CA LYS A 5 -2.42 -1.32 -29.06
C LYS A 5 -2.32 -1.49 -27.54
N ALA A 6 -1.62 -0.62 -26.81
CA ALA A 6 -1.52 -0.72 -25.35
C ALA A 6 -2.54 0.21 -24.68
N ARG A 7 -3.45 -0.36 -23.88
CA ARG A 7 -4.32 0.43 -23.00
C ARG A 7 -3.62 0.65 -21.67
N TRP A 8 -3.56 1.92 -21.24
CA TRP A 8 -3.16 2.27 -19.88
C TRP A 8 -4.39 2.52 -19.03
N GLU A 9 -4.52 1.75 -17.96
CA GLU A 9 -5.65 1.89 -17.04
C GLU A 9 -5.18 1.93 -15.59
N ARG A 10 -5.74 2.87 -14.82
CA ARG A 10 -5.65 2.85 -13.35
C ARG A 10 -6.88 2.16 -12.81
N ILE A 11 -6.69 1.14 -11.98
CA ILE A 11 -7.78 0.40 -11.38
C ILE A 11 -7.74 0.47 -9.85
N GLU A 12 -8.90 0.68 -9.26
CA GLU A 12 -9.07 0.66 -7.82
C GLU A 12 -9.75 -0.64 -7.40
N ILE A 13 -9.17 -1.30 -6.41
CA ILE A 13 -9.66 -2.55 -5.84
C ILE A 13 -9.90 -2.33 -4.36
N ASP A 14 -11.18 -2.30 -3.98
CA ASP A 14 -11.60 -2.08 -2.60
C ASP A 14 -11.49 -3.36 -1.76
N LEU A 15 -10.60 -3.32 -0.78
CA LEU A 15 -10.35 -4.39 0.19
C LEU A 15 -11.03 -4.12 1.54
N SER A 16 -11.93 -3.13 1.63
CA SER A 16 -12.66 -2.80 2.85
C SER A 16 -13.32 -4.04 3.47
N GLY A 17 -13.02 -4.28 4.75
CA GLY A 17 -13.55 -5.41 5.51
C GLY A 17 -12.96 -6.78 5.16
N VAL A 18 -12.05 -6.88 4.18
CA VAL A 18 -11.35 -8.13 3.87
C VAL A 18 -10.32 -8.42 4.96
N THR A 19 -10.35 -9.63 5.52
CA THR A 19 -9.46 -10.05 6.61
C THR A 19 -8.46 -11.13 6.20
N GLU A 20 -8.75 -11.87 5.13
CA GLU A 20 -7.94 -13.00 4.67
C GLU A 20 -7.27 -12.69 3.32
N GLU A 21 -5.98 -13.00 3.20
CA GLU A 21 -5.20 -12.71 1.99
C GLU A 21 -5.73 -13.47 0.78
N VAL A 22 -6.19 -14.71 0.95
CA VAL A 22 -6.82 -15.50 -0.12
C VAL A 22 -8.06 -14.77 -0.69
N ALA A 23 -8.87 -14.14 0.17
CA ALA A 23 -10.03 -13.38 -0.25
C ALA A 23 -9.63 -12.07 -0.97
N ALA A 24 -8.56 -11.42 -0.52
CA ALA A 24 -8.01 -10.24 -1.19
C ALA A 24 -7.51 -10.58 -2.60
N LEU A 25 -6.73 -11.67 -2.73
CA LEU A 25 -6.22 -12.15 -4.02
C LEU A 25 -7.35 -12.59 -4.96
N ALA A 26 -8.37 -13.28 -4.44
CA ALA A 26 -9.54 -13.63 -5.24
C ALA A 26 -10.27 -12.39 -5.78
N ARG A 27 -10.36 -11.32 -4.98
CA ARG A 27 -10.96 -10.06 -5.42
C ARG A 27 -10.10 -9.35 -6.47
N ILE A 28 -8.78 -9.44 -6.34
CA ILE A 28 -7.85 -8.93 -7.35
C ILE A 28 -7.99 -9.71 -8.66
N ASP A 29 -8.01 -11.04 -8.59
CA ASP A 29 -8.22 -11.93 -9.74
C ASP A 29 -9.55 -11.59 -10.47
N GLU A 30 -10.64 -11.39 -9.72
CA GLU A 30 -11.94 -11.01 -10.30
C GLU A 30 -11.87 -9.68 -11.07
N ARG A 31 -11.23 -8.66 -10.48
CA ARG A 31 -11.11 -7.34 -11.11
C ARG A 31 -10.20 -7.36 -12.33
N LEU A 32 -9.08 -8.07 -12.26
CA LEU A 32 -8.21 -8.29 -13.41
C LEU A 32 -8.91 -9.09 -14.52
N GLY A 33 -9.73 -10.08 -14.17
CA GLY A 33 -10.49 -10.86 -15.15
C GLY A 33 -11.56 -10.04 -15.89
N ASN A 34 -12.16 -9.06 -15.23
CA ASN A 34 -13.05 -8.10 -15.89
C ASN A 34 -12.30 -7.25 -16.94
N ILE A 35 -11.13 -6.73 -16.57
CA ILE A 35 -10.28 -5.92 -17.46
C ILE A 35 -9.80 -6.75 -18.65
N ALA A 36 -9.38 -7.99 -18.42
CA ALA A 36 -8.97 -8.92 -19.47
C ALA A 36 -10.07 -9.07 -20.55
N ARG A 37 -11.32 -9.24 -20.10
CA ARG A 37 -12.48 -9.38 -20.99
C ARG A 37 -12.78 -8.11 -21.79
N GLU A 38 -12.62 -6.94 -21.16
CA GLU A 38 -12.86 -5.63 -21.79
C GLU A 38 -11.75 -5.25 -22.79
N ALA A 39 -10.54 -5.75 -22.58
CA ALA A 39 -9.39 -5.47 -23.42
C ALA A 39 -9.47 -6.19 -24.78
N GLY A 40 -10.00 -7.41 -24.81
CA GLY A 40 -9.98 -8.28 -25.98
C GLY A 40 -8.55 -8.74 -26.30
N GLU A 41 -8.12 -8.59 -27.56
CA GLU A 41 -6.77 -8.98 -28.03
C GLU A 41 -5.71 -7.88 -27.85
N ARG A 42 -5.93 -6.91 -26.95
CA ARG A 42 -5.03 -5.77 -26.77
C ARG A 42 -4.22 -5.90 -25.50
N LEU A 43 -2.98 -5.41 -25.57
CA LEU A 43 -2.11 -5.29 -24.41
C LEU A 43 -2.70 -4.28 -23.43
N VAL A 44 -2.75 -4.67 -22.17
CA VAL A 44 -3.16 -3.80 -21.06
C VAL A 44 -1.97 -3.61 -20.15
N ALA A 45 -1.55 -2.37 -19.98
CA ALA A 45 -0.69 -2.01 -18.87
C ALA A 45 -1.55 -1.35 -17.79
N THR A 46 -1.53 -1.88 -16.57
CA THR A 46 -2.38 -1.38 -15.49
C THR A 46 -1.59 -0.96 -14.26
N ARG A 47 -2.06 0.13 -13.64
CA ARG A 47 -1.67 0.58 -12.31
C ARG A 47 -2.77 0.24 -11.33
N ILE A 48 -2.45 -0.53 -10.31
CA ILE A 48 -3.43 -1.04 -9.36
C ILE A 48 -3.31 -0.23 -8.07
N GLU A 49 -4.44 0.25 -7.56
CA GLU A 49 -4.54 0.87 -6.26
C GLU A 49 -5.44 0.00 -5.37
N LEU A 50 -4.83 -0.60 -4.34
CA LEU A 50 -5.58 -1.32 -3.31
C LEU A 50 -6.05 -0.30 -2.29
N ILE A 51 -7.36 -0.15 -2.12
CA ILE A 51 -7.97 0.88 -1.26
C ILE A 51 -8.82 0.24 -0.15
N GLY A 52 -9.18 1.05 0.84
CA GLY A 52 -10.14 0.65 1.86
C GLY A 52 -9.53 0.18 3.17
N ALA A 53 -10.37 0.06 4.20
CA ALA A 53 -9.95 -0.32 5.54
C ALA A 53 -9.91 -1.85 5.70
N THR A 54 -8.73 -2.43 5.90
CA THR A 54 -8.51 -3.89 5.93
C THR A 54 -7.53 -4.31 7.01
N ALA A 55 -7.79 -5.45 7.65
CA ALA A 55 -6.87 -6.05 8.60
C ALA A 55 -5.54 -6.49 7.94
N LEU A 56 -5.49 -6.58 6.60
CA LEU A 56 -4.31 -6.96 5.84
C LEU A 56 -3.34 -5.79 5.60
N HIS A 57 -3.69 -4.57 6.00
CA HIS A 57 -2.88 -3.36 5.72
C HIS A 57 -1.41 -3.53 6.12
N ARG A 58 -1.13 -3.92 7.37
CA ARG A 58 0.24 -4.13 7.87
C ARG A 58 0.98 -5.21 7.13
N ARG A 59 0.30 -6.34 6.89
CA ARG A 59 0.89 -7.49 6.19
C ARG A 59 1.32 -7.12 4.78
N PHE A 60 0.50 -6.36 4.07
CA PHE A 60 0.84 -5.86 2.73
C PHE A 60 1.88 -4.75 2.75
N ALA A 61 1.90 -3.90 3.79
CA ALA A 61 2.95 -2.91 3.97
C ALA A 61 4.31 -3.57 4.24
N ALA A 62 4.34 -4.65 5.03
CA ALA A 62 5.55 -5.37 5.43
C ALA A 62 6.36 -5.92 4.23
N ASP A 63 5.64 -6.42 3.21
CA ASP A 63 6.22 -7.08 2.04
C ASP A 63 5.50 -6.67 0.75
N ARG A 64 5.71 -5.41 0.35
CA ARG A 64 5.12 -4.84 -0.87
C ARG A 64 5.59 -5.56 -2.14
N GLN A 65 6.80 -6.11 -2.13
CA GLN A 65 7.35 -6.80 -3.30
C GLN A 65 6.64 -8.15 -3.50
N ARG A 66 6.44 -8.95 -2.43
CA ARG A 66 5.65 -10.19 -2.53
C ARG A 66 4.24 -9.90 -3.01
N LEU A 67 3.58 -8.88 -2.46
CA LEU A 67 2.25 -8.47 -2.91
C LEU A 67 2.25 -8.15 -4.42
N ARG A 68 3.21 -7.35 -4.89
CA ARG A 68 3.34 -7.04 -6.32
C ARG A 68 3.53 -8.30 -7.16
N ASP A 69 4.38 -9.21 -6.72
CA ASP A 69 4.69 -10.45 -7.44
C ASP A 69 3.47 -11.38 -7.49
N GLU A 70 2.69 -11.48 -6.40
CA GLU A 70 1.42 -12.21 -6.36
C GLU A 70 0.38 -11.62 -7.32
N VAL A 71 0.28 -10.30 -7.37
CA VAL A 71 -0.63 -9.56 -8.26
C VAL A 71 -0.21 -9.69 -9.73
N GLN A 72 1.09 -9.65 -10.02
CA GLN A 72 1.60 -9.91 -11.37
C GLN A 72 1.35 -11.36 -11.77
N ALA A 73 1.54 -12.32 -10.85
CA ALA A 73 1.24 -13.72 -11.10
C ALA A 73 -0.27 -13.94 -11.36
N ALA A 74 -1.15 -13.21 -10.66
CA ALA A 74 -2.58 -13.16 -10.92
C ALA A 74 -2.92 -12.69 -12.33
N ALA A 75 -2.32 -11.57 -12.76
CA ALA A 75 -2.49 -11.06 -14.11
C ALA A 75 -2.07 -12.08 -15.19
N HIS A 76 -0.90 -12.70 -15.04
CA HIS A 76 -0.40 -13.69 -16.00
C HIS A 76 -1.26 -14.95 -16.09
N ARG A 77 -1.95 -15.37 -15.01
CA ARG A 77 -2.89 -16.51 -15.07
C ARG A 77 -4.11 -16.23 -15.92
N LEU A 78 -4.48 -14.96 -16.08
CA LEU A 78 -5.68 -14.53 -16.81
C LEU A 78 -5.38 -14.28 -18.29
N HIS A 79 -4.31 -13.54 -18.58
CA HIS A 79 -3.89 -13.27 -19.95
C HIS A 79 -2.41 -12.86 -20.00
N GLU A 80 -1.67 -13.34 -20.99
CA GLU A 80 -0.24 -12.99 -21.17
C GLU A 80 0.00 -11.51 -21.49
N ASP A 81 -1.03 -10.84 -22.01
CA ASP A 81 -0.97 -9.43 -22.42
C ASP A 81 -1.36 -8.43 -21.31
N ILE A 82 -1.52 -8.87 -20.06
CA ILE A 82 -1.75 -7.96 -18.92
C ILE A 82 -0.43 -7.73 -18.17
N TRP A 83 0.01 -6.49 -18.21
CA TRP A 83 1.20 -6.02 -17.52
C TRP A 83 0.82 -5.16 -16.31
N VAL A 84 1.26 -5.55 -15.10
CA VAL A 84 1.07 -4.73 -13.90
C VAL A 84 2.28 -3.81 -13.75
N GLU A 85 2.08 -2.52 -14.03
CA GLU A 85 3.15 -1.54 -13.96
C GLU A 85 3.48 -1.15 -12.51
N ASP A 86 2.44 -0.96 -11.69
CA ASP A 86 2.56 -0.56 -10.29
C ASP A 86 1.41 -1.13 -9.46
N VAL A 87 1.69 -1.43 -8.19
CA VAL A 87 0.70 -1.84 -7.19
C VAL A 87 0.88 -0.93 -5.98
N ARG A 88 -0.05 0.01 -5.83
CA ARG A 88 -0.06 0.99 -4.75
C ARG A 88 -0.96 0.53 -3.63
N LEU A 89 -0.41 0.56 -2.43
CA LEU A 89 -1.16 0.30 -1.20
C LEU A 89 -1.72 1.62 -0.67
N ARG A 90 -3.03 1.82 -0.82
CA ARG A 90 -3.82 2.94 -0.28
C ARG A 90 -4.88 2.45 0.72
N THR A 91 -4.62 1.30 1.34
CA THR A 91 -5.45 0.76 2.40
C THR A 91 -5.12 1.42 3.73
N SER A 92 -5.98 1.23 4.72
CA SER A 92 -5.73 1.63 6.11
C SER A 92 -6.12 0.52 7.07
N GLU A 93 -5.65 0.60 8.32
CA GLU A 93 -6.17 -0.26 9.38
C GLU A 93 -7.63 0.12 9.71
N PRO A 94 -8.51 -0.85 10.01
CA PRO A 94 -9.85 -0.57 10.49
C PRO A 94 -9.81 0.21 11.80
N THR A 95 -10.62 1.28 11.91
CA THR A 95 -10.70 2.13 13.12
C THR A 95 -11.30 1.41 14.35
N ALA A 96 -11.74 0.15 14.20
CA ALA A 96 -12.41 -0.59 15.26
C ALA A 96 -11.42 -1.04 16.36
N GLY A 97 -11.31 -0.19 17.38
CA GLY A 97 -11.01 -0.52 18.78
C GLY A 97 -9.96 -1.61 18.98
N ARG A 98 -8.68 -1.28 18.81
CA ARG A 98 -7.60 -2.04 19.44
C ARG A 98 -7.92 -2.14 20.93
N LYS A 99 -8.39 -3.31 21.36
CA LYS A 99 -8.51 -3.63 22.78
C LYS A 99 -7.08 -3.59 23.32
N PRO A 100 -6.75 -2.70 24.27
CA PRO A 100 -5.41 -2.72 24.87
C PRO A 100 -5.18 -4.14 25.37
N ALA A 101 -4.05 -4.73 24.97
CA ALA A 101 -3.60 -5.99 25.53
C ALA A 101 -3.66 -5.85 27.05
N ALA A 102 -4.39 -6.77 27.70
CA ALA A 102 -4.48 -6.77 29.15
C ALA A 102 -3.05 -6.92 29.68
N ALA A 103 -2.60 -5.90 30.42
CA ALA A 103 -1.27 -5.83 30.96
C ALA A 103 -1.07 -6.93 32.01
N GLU A 104 -0.31 -7.97 31.65
CA GLU A 104 0.40 -8.83 32.61
C GLU A 104 1.82 -9.08 32.04
N ASP A 105 2.78 -8.30 32.55
CA ASP A 105 4.26 -8.49 32.55
C ASP A 105 5.06 -8.77 31.26
N ALA A 106 4.45 -8.75 30.07
CA ALA A 106 5.20 -8.73 28.81
C ALA A 106 5.22 -7.32 28.19
N LEU A 107 6.42 -6.78 27.95
CA LEU A 107 6.59 -5.62 27.07
C LEU A 107 6.04 -6.01 25.69
N ASP A 108 4.96 -5.38 25.24
CA ASP A 108 4.41 -5.54 23.89
C ASP A 108 5.12 -4.53 22.96
N PRO A 109 6.13 -4.96 22.17
CA PRO A 109 6.85 -4.07 21.26
C PRO A 109 5.93 -3.45 20.21
N VAL A 110 4.86 -4.14 19.79
CA VAL A 110 3.88 -3.62 18.83
C VAL A 110 3.10 -2.46 19.44
N ALA A 111 2.68 -2.58 20.70
CA ALA A 111 1.99 -1.49 21.42
C ALA A 111 2.90 -0.28 21.68
N LEU A 112 4.17 -0.51 22.02
CA LEU A 112 5.16 0.56 22.23
C LEU A 112 5.44 1.34 20.94
N LEU A 113 5.59 0.64 19.82
CA LEU A 113 5.89 1.24 18.52
C LEU A 113 4.66 1.90 17.88
N ALA A 114 3.45 1.42 18.16
CA ALA A 114 2.22 2.07 17.68
C ALA A 114 2.04 3.50 18.23
N GLY A 115 2.66 3.83 19.37
CA GLY A 115 2.67 5.19 19.93
C GLY A 115 3.75 6.10 19.32
N LEU A 116 4.76 5.55 18.66
CA LEU A 116 5.90 6.33 18.14
C LEU A 116 5.51 7.30 17.04
N GLU A 117 4.45 7.01 16.29
CA GLU A 117 3.93 7.97 15.31
C GLU A 117 3.62 9.30 15.96
N LYS A 118 3.32 9.36 17.27
CA LYS A 118 2.98 10.55 18.07
C LYS A 118 4.16 11.16 18.83
N ASP A 119 5.34 10.56 18.75
CA ASP A 119 6.52 11.08 19.44
C ASP A 119 7.00 12.40 18.81
N ALA A 120 7.12 13.44 19.64
CA ALA A 120 7.46 14.78 19.19
C ALA A 120 8.92 14.90 18.72
N GLY A 121 9.83 14.13 19.33
CA GLY A 121 11.24 14.11 18.94
C GLY A 121 11.42 13.47 17.58
N LEU A 122 10.85 12.29 17.37
CA LEU A 122 10.87 11.59 16.10
C LEU A 122 10.23 12.40 14.97
N ARG A 123 9.09 13.07 15.25
CA ARG A 123 8.48 13.99 14.28
C ARG A 123 9.40 15.13 13.91
N ALA A 124 10.02 15.80 14.88
CA ALA A 124 10.92 16.92 14.60
C ALA A 124 12.13 16.48 13.77
N GLU A 125 12.68 15.28 14.03
CA GLU A 125 13.76 14.71 13.22
C GLU A 125 13.29 14.41 11.79
N ALA A 126 12.12 13.77 11.64
CA ALA A 126 11.53 13.46 10.34
C ALA A 126 11.25 14.73 9.53
N GLU A 127 10.68 15.78 10.15
CA GLU A 127 10.48 17.10 9.55
C GLU A 127 11.81 17.71 9.07
N GLY A 128 12.87 17.63 9.88
CA GLY A 128 14.18 18.13 9.51
C GLY A 128 14.78 17.44 8.28
N LEU A 129 14.71 16.10 8.23
CA LEU A 129 15.14 15.32 7.07
C LEU A 129 14.30 15.64 5.83
N PHE A 130 12.98 15.67 6.01
CA PHE A 130 12.03 15.91 4.94
C PHE A 130 12.28 17.29 4.30
N ASN A 131 12.39 18.35 5.10
CA ASN A 131 12.72 19.71 4.65
C ASN A 131 14.07 19.77 3.91
N THR A 132 15.07 19.00 4.38
CA THR A 132 16.38 18.91 3.72
C THR A 132 16.24 18.35 2.31
N ILE A 133 15.43 17.31 2.12
CA ILE A 133 15.17 16.71 0.81
C ILE A 133 14.40 17.70 -0.08
N THR A 134 13.30 18.26 0.44
CA THR A 134 12.46 19.23 -0.29
C THR A 134 13.27 20.42 -0.79
N SER A 135 14.22 20.93 0.00
CA SER A 135 15.07 22.06 -0.41
C SER A 135 15.95 21.79 -1.63
N LYS A 136 16.17 20.50 -1.95
CA LYS A 136 17.00 20.04 -3.08
C LYS A 136 16.18 19.59 -4.28
N LEU A 137 14.85 19.54 -4.16
CA LEU A 137 13.98 19.14 -5.25
C LEU A 137 13.72 20.32 -6.21
N PRO A 138 13.64 20.07 -7.52
CA PRO A 138 13.25 21.10 -8.48
C PRO A 138 11.81 21.54 -8.20
N ALA A 139 11.50 22.80 -8.49
CA ALA A 139 10.17 23.38 -8.24
C ALA A 139 9.02 22.58 -8.90
N SER A 140 9.28 21.91 -10.02
CA SER A 140 8.31 21.03 -10.69
C SER A 140 7.90 19.80 -9.87
N ALA A 141 8.73 19.34 -8.94
CA ALA A 141 8.41 18.23 -8.04
C ALA A 141 7.58 18.65 -6.83
N LEU A 142 7.48 19.96 -6.54
CA LEU A 142 6.78 20.52 -5.38
C LEU A 142 5.35 20.98 -5.70
N SER A 143 4.95 20.97 -6.98
CA SER A 143 3.63 21.43 -7.45
C SER A 143 2.51 20.37 -7.33
N GLY A 144 2.65 19.39 -6.42
CA GLY A 144 1.64 18.35 -6.21
C GLY A 144 0.35 18.87 -5.56
N GLU A 145 -0.76 18.15 -5.73
CA GLU A 145 -2.08 18.52 -5.20
C GLU A 145 -2.21 18.40 -3.67
N LYS A 146 -1.34 17.62 -3.01
CA LYS A 146 -1.29 17.50 -1.54
C LYS A 146 -0.27 18.47 -0.95
N GLY A 147 -0.60 19.02 0.22
CA GLY A 147 0.32 19.87 0.98
C GLY A 147 1.47 19.04 1.54
N LEU A 148 2.65 19.65 1.61
CA LEU A 148 3.89 19.00 2.04
C LEU A 148 3.83 18.39 3.46
N ALA A 149 3.02 18.99 4.34
CA ALA A 149 2.79 18.46 5.69
C ALA A 149 1.93 17.18 5.69
N ASP A 150 0.93 17.09 4.80
CA ASP A 150 0.09 15.90 4.65
C ASP A 150 0.91 14.71 4.12
N ASP A 151 1.95 14.99 3.34
CA ASP A 151 2.90 13.97 2.86
C ASP A 151 3.73 13.40 4.00
N LEU A 152 4.11 14.21 5.00
CA LEU A 152 4.88 13.74 6.15
C LEU A 152 4.05 12.84 7.07
N ASP A 153 2.83 13.24 7.43
CA ASP A 153 1.96 12.40 8.27
C ASP A 153 1.62 11.08 7.56
N THR A 154 1.39 11.12 6.24
CA THR A 154 1.20 9.91 5.43
C THR A 154 2.44 9.02 5.47
N LEU A 155 3.63 9.60 5.27
CA LEU A 155 4.90 8.88 5.29
C LEU A 155 5.16 8.22 6.66
N MET A 156 4.90 8.94 7.75
CA MET A 156 5.04 8.43 9.11
C MET A 156 4.09 7.25 9.35
N SER A 157 2.82 7.38 8.94
CA SER A 157 1.84 6.29 9.06
C SER A 157 2.27 5.05 8.28
N GLU A 158 2.80 5.22 7.05
CA GLU A 158 3.29 4.09 6.26
C GLU A 158 4.53 3.43 6.88
N ALA A 159 5.45 4.23 7.43
CA ALA A 159 6.64 3.72 8.10
C ALA A 159 6.27 2.87 9.32
N VAL A 160 5.30 3.32 10.12
CA VAL A 160 4.79 2.54 11.26
C VAL A 160 4.13 1.25 10.79
N ALA A 161 3.25 1.30 9.79
CA ALA A 161 2.62 0.10 9.25
C ALA A 161 3.63 -0.94 8.74
N LEU A 162 4.70 -0.48 8.06
CA LEU A 162 5.81 -1.31 7.60
C LEU A 162 6.54 -1.99 8.76
N VAL A 163 6.93 -1.24 9.79
CA VAL A 163 7.69 -1.76 10.94
C VAL A 163 6.84 -2.75 11.74
N LEU A 164 5.60 -2.39 12.07
CA LEU A 164 4.70 -3.25 12.82
C LEU A 164 4.40 -4.54 12.05
N GLY A 165 4.14 -4.45 10.75
CA GLY A 165 3.86 -5.63 9.93
C GLY A 165 5.06 -6.58 9.80
N ARG A 166 6.30 -6.07 9.87
CA ARG A 166 7.51 -6.90 9.87
C ARG A 166 7.70 -7.63 11.20
N LEU A 167 7.49 -6.95 12.31
CA LEU A 167 7.56 -7.56 13.64
C LEU A 167 6.54 -8.70 13.79
N GLU A 168 5.31 -8.45 13.37
CA GLU A 168 4.24 -9.47 13.37
C GLU A 168 4.57 -10.69 12.49
N ALA A 169 5.44 -10.52 11.48
CA ALA A 169 5.90 -11.62 10.62
C ALA A 169 7.07 -12.41 11.22
N GLU A 170 7.91 -11.78 12.07
CA GLU A 170 9.02 -12.45 12.76
C GLU A 170 8.55 -13.28 13.96
N GLU A 171 7.39 -12.95 14.57
CA GLU A 171 6.80 -13.68 15.69
C GLU A 171 6.03 -14.96 15.29
N ARG A 172 5.81 -15.21 13.98
CA ARG A 172 5.06 -16.36 13.44
C ARG A 172 5.97 -17.51 13.00
#